data_AF-A0A562I522-F1
#
_entry.id   AF-A0A562I522-F1
#
_cell.length_a   1.000
_cell.length_b   1.000
_cell.length_c   1.000
_cell.angle_alpha   90.00
_cell.angle_beta   90.00
_cell.angle_gamma   90.00
#
_symmetry.space_group_name_H-M   'P 1'
#
loop_
_entity.id
_entity.type
_entity.pdbx_description
1 polymer ?
#
loop_
_entity_poly.entity_id
_entity_poly.type
_entity_poly.pdbx_seq_one_letter_code
_entity_poly.pdbx_strand_id
1 'polypeptide(L)'
;MVDRRQVMSFRFRAQQLDRARGGLDDTAILDIGVQDTGPDGARWALALRGVDVAALPAEALLLLWTVRGAPHLYRRSDAGAVAAAVEPYSDADAGKRIYDAAKPLKAAGIGNLAALDEVASRMRAIVTRPTVKGRSRAAWPRRCPSRTCDRAGPARPPTCTRCRSGSPPCGPGWNCGSAPHRRCWNASPGSGRRRPRTTGST
;
A
#
# COMPACT_ATOMS: atom_id res chain seq x y z
N MET A 1 20.82 -35.69 -8.93
CA MET A 1 19.70 -35.03 -9.65
C MET A 1 18.66 -34.65 -8.61
N VAL A 2 18.09 -33.45 -8.68
CA VAL A 2 17.06 -33.00 -7.73
C VAL A 2 15.68 -33.15 -8.38
N ASP A 3 14.78 -33.92 -7.77
CA ASP A 3 13.42 -34.16 -8.26
C ASP A 3 12.39 -33.17 -7.70
N ARG A 4 11.17 -33.20 -8.24
CA ARG A 4 10.06 -32.32 -7.81
C ARG A 4 9.73 -32.50 -6.33
N ARG A 5 9.71 -33.72 -5.80
CA ARG A 5 9.34 -34.00 -4.41
C ARG A 5 10.38 -33.39 -3.48
N GLN A 6 11.66 -33.52 -3.81
CA GLN A 6 12.76 -32.91 -3.07
C GLN A 6 12.64 -31.38 -3.03
N VAL A 7 12.33 -30.74 -4.17
CA VAL A 7 12.11 -29.28 -4.22
C VAL A 7 10.91 -28.86 -3.36
N MET A 8 9.79 -29.60 -3.42
CA MET A 8 8.60 -29.26 -2.64
C MET A 8 8.81 -29.46 -1.14
N SER A 9 9.45 -30.56 -0.73
CA SER A 9 9.82 -30.78 0.67
C SER A 9 10.81 -29.72 1.17
N PHE A 10 11.76 -29.28 0.34
CA PHE A 10 12.63 -28.16 0.68
C PHE A 10 11.83 -26.87 0.88
N ARG A 11 10.95 -26.49 -0.06
CA ARG A 11 10.13 -25.27 0.06
C ARG A 11 9.21 -25.26 1.27
N PHE A 12 8.61 -26.41 1.58
CA PHE A 12 7.75 -26.56 2.75
C PHE A 12 8.50 -26.22 4.04
N ARG A 13 9.71 -26.77 4.20
CA ARG A 13 10.60 -26.51 5.35
C ARG A 13 11.20 -25.11 5.34
N ALA A 14 11.64 -24.62 4.18
CA ALA A 14 12.18 -23.27 4.02
C ALA A 14 11.13 -22.19 4.32
N GLN A 15 9.86 -22.47 4.07
CA GLN A 15 8.73 -21.62 4.47
C GLN A 15 8.22 -21.92 5.89
N GLN A 16 8.89 -22.79 6.64
CA GLN A 16 8.61 -23.16 8.02
C GLN A 16 7.18 -23.66 8.25
N LEU A 17 6.64 -24.43 7.30
CA LEU A 17 5.31 -25.02 7.39
C LEU A 17 5.31 -26.37 8.13
N ASP A 18 6.48 -26.86 8.54
CA ASP A 18 6.70 -28.11 9.28
C ASP A 18 6.88 -27.94 10.79
N ARG A 19 6.92 -26.69 11.29
CA ARG A 19 7.14 -26.42 12.73
C ARG A 19 5.84 -26.15 13.47
N ALA A 20 5.78 -26.61 14.72
CA ALA A 20 4.61 -26.40 15.60
C ALA A 20 4.64 -25.05 16.34
N ARG A 21 5.83 -24.51 16.63
CA ARG A 21 6.02 -23.25 17.36
C ARG A 21 7.19 -22.46 16.78
N GLY A 22 7.15 -21.15 16.92
CA GLY A 22 8.21 -20.23 16.50
C GLY A 22 7.99 -18.82 17.04
N GLY A 23 9.06 -18.06 17.13
CA GLY A 23 9.01 -16.66 17.53
C GLY A 23 8.57 -15.76 16.38
N LEU A 24 8.36 -14.47 16.66
CA LEU A 24 8.28 -13.50 15.59
C LEU A 24 9.62 -13.54 14.83
N ASP A 25 10.72 -13.17 15.49
CA ASP A 25 12.05 -12.90 14.92
C ASP A 25 12.65 -14.00 14.05
N ASP A 26 12.30 -15.26 14.28
CA ASP A 26 12.79 -16.41 13.51
C ASP A 26 11.91 -16.79 12.31
N THR A 27 10.80 -16.08 12.09
CA THR A 27 9.81 -16.41 11.05
C THR A 27 10.23 -15.91 9.66
N ALA A 28 10.88 -16.75 8.87
CA ALA A 28 11.53 -16.41 7.60
C ALA A 28 10.62 -15.77 6.54
N ILE A 29 9.31 -16.05 6.54
CA ILE A 29 8.40 -15.43 5.56
C ILE A 29 8.29 -13.91 5.75
N LEU A 30 8.58 -13.39 6.95
CA LEU A 30 8.57 -11.95 7.21
C LEU A 30 9.72 -11.20 6.54
N ASP A 31 10.80 -11.90 6.16
CA ASP A 31 11.96 -11.31 5.46
C ASP A 31 11.57 -10.79 4.06
N ILE A 32 10.54 -11.39 3.45
CA ILE A 32 9.98 -10.97 2.16
C ILE A 32 8.59 -10.34 2.27
N GLY A 33 8.01 -10.35 3.47
CA GLY A 33 6.68 -9.86 3.78
C GLY A 33 5.57 -10.86 3.51
N VAL A 34 4.54 -10.83 4.36
CA VAL A 34 3.36 -11.68 4.22
C VAL A 34 2.22 -10.86 3.65
N GLN A 35 1.74 -11.21 2.46
CA GLN A 35 0.63 -10.49 1.84
C GLN A 35 -0.64 -10.59 2.69
N ASP A 36 -1.28 -9.46 2.96
CA ASP A 36 -2.48 -9.37 3.81
C ASP A 36 -3.73 -9.18 2.94
N THR A 37 -4.20 -10.28 2.35
CA THR A 37 -5.41 -10.30 1.51
C THR A 37 -6.58 -10.91 2.28
N GLY A 38 -7.59 -10.09 2.57
CA GLY A 38 -8.78 -10.50 3.33
C GLY A 38 -8.65 -10.28 4.84
N PRO A 39 -9.67 -10.62 5.64
CA PRO A 39 -9.63 -10.46 7.09
C PRO A 39 -8.51 -11.32 7.69
N ASP A 40 -7.49 -10.67 8.27
CA ASP A 40 -6.39 -11.30 9.01
C ASP A 40 -5.57 -12.34 8.25
N GLY A 41 -5.56 -12.30 6.91
CA GLY A 41 -4.91 -13.32 6.07
C GLY A 41 -3.41 -13.48 6.39
N ALA A 42 -2.72 -12.36 6.65
CA ALA A 42 -1.33 -12.41 7.04
C ALA A 42 -1.11 -12.98 8.46
N ARG A 43 -2.02 -12.72 9.40
CA ARG A 43 -1.94 -13.29 10.76
C ARG A 43 -2.16 -14.80 10.75
N TRP A 44 -3.09 -15.30 9.94
CA TRP A 44 -3.26 -16.74 9.71
C TRP A 44 -2.00 -17.39 9.17
N ALA A 45 -1.33 -16.77 8.21
CA ALA A 45 -0.08 -17.28 7.66
C ALA A 45 1.05 -17.35 8.72
N LEU A 46 1.07 -16.44 9.70
CA LEU A 46 2.02 -16.50 10.83
C LEU A 46 1.64 -17.59 11.84
N ALA A 47 0.36 -17.73 12.17
CA ALA A 47 -0.12 -18.78 13.06
C ALA A 47 0.16 -20.19 12.52
N LEU A 48 -0.01 -20.40 11.21
CA LEU A 48 0.35 -21.67 10.54
C LEU A 48 1.85 -21.99 10.57
N ARG A 49 2.68 -21.00 10.90
CA ARG A 49 4.12 -21.16 11.12
C ARG A 49 4.46 -21.16 12.61
N GLY A 50 3.49 -21.41 13.50
CA GLY A 50 3.72 -21.57 14.93
C GLY A 50 3.92 -20.27 15.72
N VAL A 51 3.67 -19.10 15.12
CA VAL A 51 3.72 -17.81 15.84
C VAL A 51 2.44 -17.63 16.64
N ASP A 52 2.57 -17.33 17.94
CA ASP A 52 1.43 -16.93 18.77
C ASP A 52 1.02 -15.49 18.47
N VAL A 53 0.17 -15.33 17.45
CA VAL A 53 -0.31 -14.03 16.98
C VAL A 53 -1.20 -13.30 17.98
N ALA A 54 -1.77 -14.00 18.96
CA ALA A 54 -2.59 -13.39 20.01
C ALA A 54 -1.74 -12.72 21.09
N ALA A 55 -0.55 -13.27 21.34
CA ALA A 55 0.41 -12.72 22.30
C ALA A 55 1.29 -11.59 21.72
N LEU A 56 1.22 -11.31 20.41
CA LEU A 56 2.06 -10.29 19.79
C LEU A 56 1.67 -8.86 20.23
N PRO A 57 2.64 -8.01 20.58
CA PRO A 57 2.42 -6.58 20.73
C PRO A 57 1.81 -6.00 19.46
N ALA A 58 0.89 -5.04 19.60
CA ALA A 58 0.18 -4.45 18.47
C ALA A 58 1.16 -3.79 17.47
N GLU A 59 2.25 -3.23 18.00
CA GLU A 59 3.33 -2.57 17.29
C GLU A 59 4.40 -3.51 16.70
N ALA A 60 4.39 -4.82 17.01
CA ALA A 60 5.45 -5.71 16.58
C ALA A 60 5.54 -5.85 15.04
N LEU A 61 4.41 -5.66 14.37
CA LEU A 61 4.28 -5.73 12.92
C LEU A 61 3.96 -4.36 12.32
N LEU A 62 4.32 -4.16 11.05
CA LEU A 62 3.84 -3.05 10.24
C LEU A 62 3.19 -3.53 8.94
N LEU A 63 2.11 -2.85 8.55
CA LEU A 63 1.42 -3.08 7.28
C LEU A 63 1.86 -2.03 6.26
N LEU A 64 2.50 -2.47 5.18
CA LEU A 64 2.98 -1.63 4.10
C LEU A 64 2.41 -2.06 2.75
N TRP A 65 2.21 -1.08 1.86
CA TRP A 65 1.94 -1.36 0.44
C TRP A 65 3.27 -1.43 -0.28
N THR A 66 3.62 -2.62 -0.76
CA THR A 66 4.95 -2.93 -1.30
C THR A 66 4.84 -3.68 -2.62
N VAL A 67 5.22 -4.96 -2.65
CA VAL A 67 5.36 -5.78 -3.86
C VAL A 67 4.05 -5.77 -4.65
N ARG A 68 4.16 -5.36 -5.92
CA ARG A 68 3.01 -5.22 -6.85
C ARG A 68 1.86 -4.37 -6.31
N GLY A 69 2.14 -3.40 -5.43
CA GLY A 69 1.14 -2.50 -4.87
C GLY A 69 0.14 -3.18 -3.92
N ALA A 70 0.49 -4.35 -3.36
CA ALA A 70 -0.36 -5.06 -2.41
C ALA A 70 0.07 -4.82 -0.95
N PRO A 71 -0.87 -4.93 0.01
CA PRO A 71 -0.56 -4.83 1.43
C PRO A 71 0.21 -6.07 1.91
N HIS A 72 1.30 -5.86 2.66
CA HIS A 72 2.13 -6.90 3.26
C HIS A 72 2.48 -6.55 4.71
N LEU A 73 2.49 -7.55 5.59
CA LEU A 73 3.01 -7.46 6.95
C LEU A 73 4.52 -7.75 6.98
N TYR A 74 5.22 -6.92 7.73
CA TYR A 74 6.66 -7.02 8.00
C TYR A 74 6.92 -6.85 9.50
N ARG A 75 8.12 -7.23 9.96
CA ARG A 75 8.59 -6.87 11.31
C ARG A 75 8.76 -5.37 11.41
N ARG A 76 8.39 -4.78 12.54
CA ARG A 76 8.59 -3.33 12.74
C ARG A 76 10.06 -2.91 12.65
N SER A 77 10.98 -3.75 13.13
CA SER A 77 12.42 -3.55 13.05
C SER A 77 12.93 -3.40 11.61
N ASP A 78 12.27 -4.03 10.63
CA ASP A 78 12.78 -4.15 9.27
C ASP A 78 12.28 -3.02 8.36
N ALA A 79 11.52 -2.07 8.90
CA ALA A 79 10.89 -1.00 8.13
C ALA A 79 11.88 -0.23 7.24
N GLY A 80 13.10 0.03 7.74
CA GLY A 80 14.16 0.70 6.98
C GLY A 80 14.69 -0.15 5.82
N ALA A 81 14.94 -1.44 6.06
CA ALA A 81 15.42 -2.37 5.04
C ALA A 81 14.36 -2.60 3.95
N VAL A 82 13.10 -2.76 4.34
CA VAL A 82 11.97 -2.90 3.42
C VAL A 82 11.83 -1.63 2.57
N ALA A 83 11.90 -0.44 3.18
CA ALA A 83 11.82 0.82 2.45
C ALA A 83 12.93 0.95 1.39
N ALA A 84 14.16 0.57 1.73
CA ALA A 84 15.28 0.56 0.78
C ALA A 84 15.08 -0.46 -0.36
N ALA A 85 14.61 -1.67 -0.03
CA ALA A 85 14.42 -2.75 -1.00
C ALA A 85 13.32 -2.47 -2.04
N VAL A 86 12.29 -1.70 -1.66
CA VAL A 86 11.15 -1.39 -2.55
C VAL A 86 11.27 -0.03 -3.24
N GLU A 87 12.31 0.75 -2.94
CA GLU A 87 12.55 2.05 -3.57
C GLU A 87 12.72 1.86 -5.09
N PRO A 88 12.15 2.74 -5.93
CA PRO A 88 12.38 2.67 -7.36
C PRO A 88 13.86 2.92 -7.69
N TYR A 89 14.42 2.12 -8.60
CA TYR A 89 15.85 2.21 -8.93
C TYR A 89 16.20 3.45 -9.76
N SER A 90 15.26 3.96 -10.57
CA SER A 90 15.48 5.10 -11.47
C SER A 90 14.16 5.84 -11.77
N ASP A 91 14.24 7.01 -12.41
CA ASP A 91 13.07 7.74 -12.90
C ASP A 91 12.20 6.92 -13.86
N ALA A 92 12.82 6.06 -14.67
CA ALA A 92 12.11 5.19 -15.59
C ALA A 92 11.36 4.06 -14.85
N ASP A 93 11.97 3.48 -13.81
CA ASP A 93 11.30 2.51 -12.93
C ASP A 93 10.17 3.17 -12.13
N ALA A 94 10.44 4.32 -11.51
CA ALA A 94 9.44 5.11 -10.80
C ALA A 94 8.24 5.45 -11.69
N GLY A 95 8.49 5.85 -12.93
CA GLY A 95 7.45 6.14 -13.92
C GLY A 95 6.54 4.96 -14.24
N LYS A 96 7.04 3.71 -14.19
CA LYS A 96 6.24 2.49 -14.39
C LYS A 96 5.37 2.15 -13.17
N ARG A 97 5.77 2.60 -11.98
CA ARG A 97 5.07 2.32 -10.70
C ARG A 97 4.03 3.39 -10.34
N ILE A 98 4.13 4.58 -10.95
CA ILE A 98 3.17 5.67 -10.82
C ILE A 98 2.06 5.49 -11.86
N TYR A 99 0.83 5.21 -11.40
CA TYR A 99 -0.32 4.96 -12.28
C TYR A 99 -0.74 6.19 -13.12
N ASP A 100 -1.11 7.29 -12.46
CA ASP A 100 -1.81 8.41 -13.13
C ASP A 100 -0.95 9.67 -13.31
N ALA A 101 0.20 9.79 -12.64
CA ALA A 101 0.97 11.04 -12.57
C ALA A 101 2.27 11.08 -13.40
N ALA A 102 2.78 9.95 -13.91
CA ALA A 102 4.06 9.91 -14.60
C ALA A 102 4.08 10.77 -15.89
N LYS A 103 3.02 10.71 -16.70
CA LYS A 103 2.89 11.51 -17.93
C LYS A 103 2.80 13.02 -17.64
N PRO A 104 1.92 13.49 -16.72
CA PRO A 104 1.90 14.90 -16.32
C PRO A 104 3.21 15.43 -15.76
N LEU A 105 3.94 14.63 -14.97
CA LEU A 105 5.23 15.01 -14.38
C LEU A 105 6.29 15.19 -15.46
N LYS A 106 6.40 14.21 -16.39
CA LYS A 106 7.31 14.30 -17.53
C LYS A 106 7.02 15.53 -18.40
N ALA A 107 5.75 15.83 -18.68
CA ALA A 107 5.36 17.01 -19.45
C ALA A 107 5.70 18.33 -18.75
N ALA A 108 5.83 18.31 -17.42
CA ALA A 108 6.24 19.46 -16.62
C ALA A 108 7.77 19.54 -16.41
N GLY A 109 8.55 18.61 -16.96
CA GLY A 109 10.00 18.54 -16.75
C GLY A 109 10.40 18.10 -15.34
N ILE A 110 9.49 17.45 -14.60
CA ILE A 110 9.73 17.00 -13.22
C ILE A 110 10.12 15.52 -13.24
N GLY A 111 11.27 15.19 -12.64
CA GLY A 111 11.69 13.80 -12.42
C GLY A 111 10.71 13.06 -11.50
N ASN A 112 10.39 11.81 -11.83
CA ASN A 112 9.52 10.95 -11.03
C ASN A 112 10.10 10.68 -9.64
N LEU A 113 11.42 10.47 -9.50
CA LEU A 113 12.07 10.28 -8.20
C LEU A 113 11.94 11.55 -7.35
N ALA A 114 12.29 12.71 -7.91
CA ALA A 114 12.14 14.00 -7.23
C ALA A 114 10.68 14.29 -6.84
N ALA A 115 9.71 13.88 -7.66
CA ALA A 115 8.29 14.00 -7.33
C ALA A 115 7.89 13.09 -6.15
N LEU A 116 8.38 11.85 -6.12
CA LEU A 116 8.14 10.93 -5.01
C LEU A 116 8.80 11.41 -3.71
N ASP A 117 10.02 11.96 -3.78
CA ASP A 117 10.71 12.57 -2.64
C ASP A 117 9.87 13.69 -2.01
N GLU A 118 9.40 14.62 -2.84
CA GLU A 118 8.58 15.74 -2.39
C GLU A 118 7.26 15.24 -1.80
N VAL A 119 6.54 14.36 -2.48
CA VAL A 119 5.27 13.79 -1.99
C VAL A 119 5.46 13.08 -0.65
N ALA A 120 6.53 12.28 -0.52
CA ALA A 120 6.82 11.56 0.72
C ALA A 120 7.18 12.51 1.87
N SER A 121 8.00 13.53 1.62
CA SER A 121 8.34 14.58 2.59
C SER A 121 7.08 15.28 3.11
N ARG A 122 6.17 15.66 2.20
CA ARG A 122 4.90 16.32 2.52
C ARG A 122 3.95 15.40 3.28
N MET A 123 3.84 14.14 2.87
CA MET A 123 3.04 13.14 3.58
C MET A 123 3.55 12.92 5.01
N ARG A 124 4.87 12.87 5.21
CA ARG A 124 5.49 12.76 6.55
C ARG A 124 5.16 13.96 7.43
N ALA A 125 5.14 15.18 6.86
CA ALA A 125 4.75 16.39 7.58
C ALA A 125 3.24 16.46 7.90
N ILE A 126 2.39 15.83 7.09
CA ILE A 126 0.93 15.81 7.28
C ILE A 126 0.51 14.72 8.29
N VAL A 127 1.12 13.53 8.22
CA VAL A 127 0.72 12.34 8.97
C VAL A 127 1.68 12.12 10.14
N THR A 128 1.50 12.88 11.21
CA THR A 128 2.33 12.79 12.43
C THR A 128 1.76 11.84 13.49
N ARG A 129 0.54 11.34 13.28
CA ARG A 129 -0.19 10.43 14.16
C ARG A 129 -1.16 9.59 13.32
N PRO A 130 -1.79 8.52 13.85
CA PRO A 130 -2.85 7.80 13.15
C PRO A 130 -3.88 8.78 12.59
N THR A 131 -4.00 8.74 11.26
CA THR A 131 -4.80 9.70 10.51
C THR A 131 -5.60 8.95 9.46
N VAL A 132 -6.92 9.09 9.52
CA VAL A 132 -7.81 8.53 8.51
C VAL A 132 -7.57 9.21 7.14
N LYS A 133 -7.75 8.45 6.07
CA LYS A 133 -7.51 8.90 4.68
C LYS A 133 -8.23 10.21 4.34
N GLY A 134 -9.45 10.41 4.83
CA GLY A 134 -10.22 11.63 4.59
C GLY A 134 -9.53 12.87 5.18
N ARG A 135 -8.98 12.76 6.39
CA ARG A 135 -8.30 13.87 7.08
C ARG A 135 -6.96 14.21 6.42
N SER A 136 -6.18 13.21 5.99
CA SER A 136 -4.93 13.47 5.28
C SER A 136 -5.19 14.15 3.91
N ARG A 137 -6.24 13.71 3.20
CA ARG A 137 -6.68 14.36 1.94
C ARG A 137 -7.14 15.79 2.15
N ALA A 138 -7.90 16.08 3.20
CA ALA A 138 -8.36 17.45 3.50
C ALA A 138 -7.20 18.39 3.86
N ALA A 139 -6.13 17.88 4.49
CA ALA A 139 -4.95 18.67 4.83
C ALA A 139 -4.02 18.94 3.64
N TRP A 140 -4.11 18.14 2.56
CA TRP A 140 -3.20 18.16 1.43
C TRP A 140 -3.09 19.51 0.71
N PRO A 141 -4.20 20.15 0.26
CA PRO A 141 -4.10 21.38 -0.54
C PRO A 141 -3.42 22.53 0.19
N ARG A 142 -3.60 22.61 1.52
CA ARG A 142 -3.00 23.67 2.35
C ARG A 142 -1.50 23.46 2.61
N ARG A 143 -1.01 22.22 2.55
CA ARG A 143 0.36 21.84 2.95
C ARG A 143 1.26 21.47 1.78
N CYS A 144 0.72 21.45 0.56
CA CYS A 144 1.43 21.05 -0.65
C CYS A 144 1.11 22.01 -1.83
N PRO A 145 1.50 23.29 -1.76
CA PRO A 145 1.21 24.28 -2.81
C PRO A 145 2.18 24.21 -4.01
N SER A 146 3.14 23.28 -4.02
CA SER A 146 4.15 23.22 -5.07
C SER A 146 3.58 22.65 -6.37
N ARG A 147 4.13 23.09 -7.51
CA ARG A 147 3.75 22.58 -8.86
C ARG A 147 3.85 21.06 -8.96
N THR A 148 4.80 20.46 -8.23
CA THR A 148 4.96 19.00 -8.10
C THR A 148 3.76 18.36 -7.41
N CYS A 149 3.29 18.92 -6.29
CA CYS A 149 2.12 18.43 -5.56
C CYS A 149 0.82 18.56 -6.38
N ASP A 150 0.65 19.67 -7.09
CA ASP A 150 -0.53 19.90 -7.94
C ASP A 150 -0.61 18.88 -9.08
N ARG A 151 0.53 18.56 -9.71
CA ARG A 151 0.62 17.63 -10.83
C ARG A 151 0.60 16.16 -10.42
N ALA A 152 1.17 15.83 -9.26
CA ALA A 152 1.11 14.48 -8.70
C ALA A 152 -0.29 14.15 -8.11
N GLY A 153 -1.02 15.18 -7.65
CA GLY A 153 -2.29 15.05 -6.97
C GLY A 153 -2.18 14.40 -5.58
N PRO A 154 -3.27 14.38 -4.79
CA PRO A 154 -3.29 13.66 -3.52
C PRO A 154 -3.25 12.16 -3.79
N ALA A 155 -2.03 11.60 -3.74
CA ALA A 155 -1.68 10.21 -4.03
C ALA A 155 -2.91 9.28 -3.98
N ARG A 156 -3.39 8.85 -5.15
CA ARG A 156 -4.28 7.69 -5.24
C ARG A 156 -3.40 6.51 -4.83
N PRO A 157 -3.68 5.80 -3.71
CA PRO A 157 -2.90 4.61 -3.42
C PRO A 157 -3.20 3.58 -4.53
N PRO A 158 -2.24 2.76 -4.98
CA PRO A 158 -1.16 2.22 -4.14
C PRO A 158 0.22 2.09 -4.83
N THR A 159 1.32 2.40 -4.14
CA THR A 159 2.67 1.81 -4.35
C THR A 159 3.76 2.54 -3.54
N CYS A 160 3.59 3.81 -3.21
CA CYS A 160 4.65 4.56 -2.51
C CYS A 160 4.70 4.20 -1.01
N THR A 161 5.54 3.24 -0.67
CA THR A 161 5.82 2.77 0.71
C THR A 161 6.32 3.90 1.61
N ARG A 162 6.96 4.91 1.03
CA ARG A 162 7.51 6.08 1.73
C ARG A 162 6.48 6.95 2.44
N CYS A 163 5.20 6.87 2.06
CA CYS A 163 4.14 7.71 2.63
C CYS A 163 3.53 7.18 3.95
N ARG A 164 3.88 5.96 4.41
CA ARG A 164 3.07 5.25 5.44
C ARG A 164 3.81 4.71 6.67
N SER A 165 5.13 4.83 6.76
CA SER A 165 5.97 4.17 7.78
C SER A 165 5.86 4.71 9.22
N GLY A 166 4.74 5.33 9.63
CA GLY A 166 4.64 6.02 10.93
C GLY A 166 3.30 5.98 11.68
N SER A 167 2.39 5.03 11.41
CA SER A 167 1.11 4.96 12.16
C SER A 167 0.98 3.71 13.03
N PRO A 168 0.66 3.82 14.34
CA PRO A 168 0.31 2.67 15.17
C PRO A 168 -1.02 2.00 14.72
N PRO A 169 -1.23 0.73 15.10
CA PRO A 169 -2.36 -0.08 14.63
C PRO A 169 -3.69 0.44 15.16
N CYS A 170 -4.73 0.30 14.34
CA CYS A 170 -6.11 0.48 14.73
C CYS A 170 -6.46 -0.54 15.82
N GLY A 171 -7.05 -0.06 16.93
CA GLY A 171 -7.47 -0.91 18.05
C GLY A 171 -8.62 -1.88 17.70
N PRO A 172 -8.90 -2.85 18.59
CA PRO A 172 -9.92 -3.88 18.36
C PRO A 172 -11.30 -3.22 18.28
N GLY A 173 -11.98 -3.38 17.14
CA GLY A 173 -13.31 -2.82 16.87
C GLY A 173 -13.43 -1.93 15.63
N TRP A 174 -12.32 -1.62 14.94
CA TRP A 174 -12.36 -0.77 13.75
C TRP A 174 -12.27 -1.59 12.45
N ASN A 175 -13.42 -1.79 11.82
CA ASN A 175 -13.55 -2.49 10.56
C ASN A 175 -12.91 -1.66 9.43
N CYS A 176 -11.65 -1.95 9.07
CA CYS A 176 -11.00 -1.43 7.88
C CYS A 176 -11.49 -2.21 6.65
N GLY A 177 -12.79 -2.14 6.36
CA GLY A 177 -13.43 -2.99 5.37
C GLY A 177 -14.93 -2.76 5.24
N SER A 178 -15.34 -1.52 4.96
CA SER A 178 -16.73 -1.25 4.54
C SER A 178 -16.78 -0.13 3.51
N ALA A 179 -16.34 -0.44 2.29
CA ALA A 179 -16.94 0.16 1.11
C ALA A 179 -17.78 -0.94 0.45
N PRO A 180 -19.12 -0.81 0.41
CA PRO A 180 -19.97 -1.81 -0.23
C PRO A 180 -19.69 -1.83 -1.74
N HIS A 181 -19.69 -3.05 -2.27
CA HIS A 181 -19.82 -3.35 -3.69
C HIS A 181 -20.83 -2.41 -4.39
N ARG A 182 -20.38 -1.69 -5.43
CA ARG A 182 -21.00 -1.57 -6.77
C ARG A 182 -20.72 -0.20 -7.41
N ARG A 183 -20.38 -0.28 -8.71
CA ARG A 183 -20.35 0.79 -9.73
C ARG A 183 -19.24 1.84 -9.58
N CYS A 184 -18.26 1.77 -10.48
CA CYS A 184 -17.72 2.92 -11.22
C CYS A 184 -16.87 2.37 -12.37
N TRP A 185 -17.57 1.91 -13.41
CA TRP A 185 -17.00 1.72 -14.74
C TRP A 185 -16.87 3.10 -15.42
N ASN A 186 -15.75 3.25 -16.15
CA ASN A 186 -15.46 4.18 -17.25
C ASN A 186 -16.38 5.39 -17.47
N ALA A 187 -15.80 6.59 -17.41
CA ALA A 187 -16.27 7.73 -18.19
C ALA A 187 -15.06 8.44 -18.82
N SER A 188 -14.81 8.16 -20.10
CA SER A 188 -14.13 9.11 -20.99
C SER A 188 -15.17 10.11 -21.52
N PRO A 189 -14.77 11.35 -21.86
CA PRO A 189 -15.69 12.44 -22.12
C PRO A 189 -16.13 12.52 -23.59
N GLY A 190 -17.37 12.95 -23.82
CA GLY A 190 -17.79 13.63 -25.04
C GLY A 190 -18.72 12.86 -25.97
N SER A 191 -20.02 13.16 -25.90
CA SER A 191 -20.80 13.59 -27.07
C SER A 191 -22.20 14.01 -26.59
N GLY A 192 -22.57 15.24 -26.91
CA GLY A 192 -23.86 15.80 -26.54
C GLY A 192 -25.01 15.19 -27.34
N ARG A 193 -26.19 15.14 -26.72
CA ARG A 193 -27.48 15.29 -27.39
C ARG A 193 -28.48 15.91 -26.41
N ARG A 194 -29.21 16.89 -26.93
CA ARG A 194 -30.16 17.78 -26.25
C ARG A 194 -31.35 16.99 -25.67
N ARG A 195 -31.86 17.40 -24.50
CA ARG A 195 -33.20 17.02 -24.03
C ARG A 195 -34.26 17.95 -24.66
N PRO A 196 -35.41 17.45 -25.12
CA PRO A 196 -36.56 18.31 -25.42
C PRO A 196 -37.26 18.74 -24.13
N ARG A 197 -37.74 19.98 -24.12
CA ARG A 197 -38.67 20.53 -23.12
C ARG A 197 -40.06 19.91 -23.34
N THR A 198 -40.68 19.42 -22.28
CA THR A 198 -42.13 19.14 -22.24
C THR A 198 -42.83 20.33 -21.58
N THR A 199 -43.60 21.07 -22.37
CA THR A 199 -44.64 22.00 -21.91
C THR A 199 -45.92 21.20 -21.62
N GLY A 200 -46.57 21.48 -20.50
CA GLY A 200 -47.93 21.01 -20.20
C GLY A 200 -48.96 22.12 -20.43
N SER A 201 -50.13 21.70 -20.91
CA SER A 201 -51.49 22.29 -20.80
C SER A 201 -52.33 21.53 -21.84
N THR A 202 -53.43 20.86 -21.54
CA THR A 202 -54.55 21.15 -20.63
C THR A 202 -55.24 19.84 -20.29
#